data_AF-A0A6P1EA79-F1
#
_entry.id   AF-A0A6P1EA79-F1
#
_cell.length_a   1.000
_cell.length_b   1.000
_cell.length_c   1.000
_cell.angle_alpha   90.00
_cell.angle_beta   90.00
_cell.angle_gamma   90.00
#
_symmetry.space_group_name_H-M   'P 1'
#
loop_
_entity.id
_entity.type
_entity.pdbx_description
1 polymer ?
#
loop_
_entity_poly.entity_id
_entity_poly.type
_entity_poly.pdbx_seq_one_letter_code
_entity_poly.pdbx_strand_id
1 'polypeptide(L)'
;MRDVPVPCYSLIETSIGSDPAIVVVNSTLLTFTGHDAFPWHLRIGVICKLQGVNGMPTKEEVEALARMEERIAPALEVDHNAIFLARITARGERVLLYRVHDPEKADEALQLLISTPDTVRE
;
A
#
# COMPACT_ATOMS: atom_id res chain seq x y z
N MET A 1 7.49 22.98 -1.72
CA MET A 1 7.81 21.69 -1.08
C MET A 1 6.65 21.40 -0.12
N ARG A 2 5.91 20.30 -0.31
CA ARG A 2 4.88 19.89 0.67
C ARG A 2 5.65 19.33 1.86
N ASP A 3 5.46 19.90 3.04
CA ASP A 3 6.17 19.47 4.23
C ASP A 3 5.50 18.19 4.77
N VAL A 4 5.83 17.06 4.15
CA VAL A 4 5.31 15.75 4.53
C VAL A 4 6.14 15.26 5.72
N PRO A 5 5.53 14.95 6.88
CA PRO A 5 6.28 14.52 8.06
C PRO A 5 6.93 13.16 7.80
N VAL A 6 8.06 12.92 8.46
CA VAL A 6 8.70 11.59 8.49
C VAL A 6 7.68 10.56 8.99
N PRO A 7 7.41 9.49 8.23
CA PRO A 7 6.36 8.54 8.60
C PRO A 7 6.73 7.74 9.85
N CYS A 8 5.71 7.43 10.65
CA CYS A 8 5.78 6.52 11.79
C CYS A 8 4.68 5.50 11.62
N TYR A 9 5.04 4.22 11.71
CA TYR A 9 4.13 3.13 11.43
C TYR A 9 3.70 2.41 12.69
N SER A 10 2.40 2.16 12.81
CA SER A 10 1.81 1.33 13.85
C SER A 10 1.32 0.02 13.25
N LEU A 11 1.61 -1.10 13.91
CA LEU A 11 1.07 -2.42 13.57
C LEU A 11 -0.12 -2.73 14.47
N ILE A 12 -1.23 -3.14 13.85
CA ILE A 12 -2.49 -3.45 14.52
C ILE A 12 -2.89 -4.86 14.07
N GLU A 13 -2.98 -5.75 15.05
CA GLU A 13 -3.59 -7.07 14.87
C GLU A 13 -5.09 -6.96 15.16
N THR A 14 -5.92 -7.36 14.22
CA THR A 14 -7.38 -7.16 14.30
C THR A 14 -8.13 -8.22 13.49
N SER A 15 -9.43 -8.03 13.27
CA SER A 15 -10.22 -8.83 12.36
C SER A 15 -11.08 -7.95 11.43
N ILE A 16 -11.33 -8.44 10.22
CA ILE A 16 -12.33 -7.88 9.31
C ILE A 16 -13.48 -8.89 9.26
N GLY A 17 -14.58 -8.57 9.95
CA GLY A 17 -15.59 -9.56 10.26
C GLY A 17 -15.01 -10.66 11.16
N SER A 18 -15.12 -11.92 10.71
CA SER A 18 -14.56 -13.09 11.40
C SER A 18 -13.11 -13.41 11.00
N ASP A 19 -12.56 -12.76 9.98
CA ASP A 19 -11.25 -13.12 9.44
C ASP A 19 -10.14 -12.31 10.10
N PRO A 20 -9.02 -12.94 10.48
CA PRO A 20 -7.88 -12.21 11.04
C PRO A 20 -7.31 -11.23 10.01
N ALA A 21 -6.84 -10.10 10.51
CA ALA A 21 -6.25 -9.04 9.70
C ALA A 21 -5.04 -8.42 10.39
N ILE A 22 -4.03 -8.12 9.60
CA ILE A 22 -2.86 -7.34 10.03
C ILE A 22 -2.89 -6.01 9.29
N VAL A 23 -2.92 -4.91 10.03
CA VAL A 23 -2.91 -3.55 9.49
C VAL A 23 -1.62 -2.85 9.90
N VAL A 24 -0.91 -2.29 8.94
CA VAL A 24 0.17 -1.34 9.17
C VAL A 24 -0.34 0.02 8.71
N VAL A 25 -0.35 1.01 9.60
CA VAL A 25 -0.88 2.36 9.31
C VAL A 25 0.17 3.43 9.58
N ASN A 26 0.23 4.43 8.72
CA ASN A 26 1.04 5.63 8.93
C ASN A 26 0.36 6.54 9.96
N SER A 27 0.73 6.38 11.23
CA SER A 27 0.10 7.09 12.35
C SER A 27 0.44 8.58 12.38
N THR A 28 1.44 9.06 11.64
CA THR A 28 1.74 10.51 11.56
C THR A 28 0.67 11.29 10.81
N LEU A 29 -0.11 10.61 9.97
CA LEU A 29 -1.21 11.22 9.25
C LEU A 29 -2.38 11.59 10.18
N LEU A 30 -2.44 11.10 11.42
CA LEU A 30 -3.48 11.50 12.37
C LEU A 30 -3.38 12.99 12.77
N THR A 31 -2.16 13.53 12.79
CA THR A 31 -1.90 14.93 13.19
C THR A 31 -1.46 15.80 12.02
N PHE A 32 -1.45 15.25 10.80
CA PHE A 32 -1.02 15.96 9.61
C PHE A 32 -2.09 16.96 9.18
N THR A 33 -1.74 18.22 8.97
CA THR A 33 -2.72 19.25 8.60
C THR A 33 -2.87 19.43 7.09
N GLY A 34 -1.98 18.86 6.28
CA GLY A 34 -1.95 19.01 4.82
C GLY A 34 -2.84 18.05 4.05
N HIS A 35 -3.91 17.51 4.65
CA HIS A 35 -4.78 16.52 4.02
C HIS A 35 -5.42 16.99 2.70
N ASP A 36 -5.78 18.28 2.62
CA ASP A 36 -6.40 18.88 1.43
C ASP A 36 -5.49 18.82 0.19
N ALA A 37 -4.18 18.72 0.40
CA ALA A 37 -3.23 18.56 -0.70
C ALA A 37 -3.30 17.16 -1.34
N PHE A 38 -3.90 16.17 -0.68
CA PHE A 38 -4.04 14.80 -1.15
C PHE A 38 -5.51 14.35 -1.10
N PRO A 39 -6.39 14.96 -1.93
CA PRO A 39 -7.83 14.77 -1.81
C PRO A 39 -8.29 13.37 -2.25
N TRP A 40 -7.49 12.68 -3.08
CA TRP A 40 -7.84 11.37 -3.62
C TRP A 40 -7.43 10.23 -2.72
N HIS A 41 -8.17 9.13 -2.80
CA HIS A 41 -7.89 7.88 -2.13
C HIS A 41 -7.63 6.79 -3.16
N LEU A 42 -6.43 6.23 -3.14
CA LEU A 42 -6.03 5.14 -4.02
C LEU A 42 -5.98 3.83 -3.22
N ARG A 43 -6.65 2.80 -3.76
CA ARG A 43 -6.65 1.44 -3.22
C ARG A 43 -6.05 0.50 -4.26
N ILE A 44 -4.98 -0.19 -3.91
CA ILE A 44 -4.35 -1.23 -4.73
C ILE A 44 -4.60 -2.57 -4.06
N GLY A 45 -5.39 -3.43 -4.70
CA GLY A 45 -5.67 -4.78 -4.22
C GLY A 45 -4.75 -5.80 -4.87
N VAL A 46 -4.14 -6.66 -4.06
CA VAL A 46 -3.17 -7.64 -4.53
C VAL A 46 -3.52 -9.01 -3.96
N ILE A 47 -3.89 -9.94 -4.83
CA ILE A 47 -4.22 -11.31 -4.43
C ILE A 47 -2.94 -12.04 -4.03
N CYS A 48 -2.92 -12.64 -2.84
CA CYS A 48 -1.84 -13.49 -2.35
C CYS A 48 -1.86 -14.84 -3.08
N LYS A 49 -0.76 -15.21 -3.74
CA LYS A 49 -0.64 -16.48 -4.45
C LYS A 49 -0.38 -17.64 -3.49
N LEU A 50 0.60 -17.49 -2.59
CA LEU A 50 0.90 -18.50 -1.58
C LEU A 50 0.27 -18.09 -0.23
N GLN A 51 -0.78 -18.80 0.15
CA GLN A 51 -1.51 -18.58 1.39
C GLN A 51 -1.18 -19.67 2.41
N GLY A 52 -0.91 -19.26 3.64
CA GLY A 52 -0.83 -20.10 4.83
C GLY A 52 -2.16 -20.13 5.58
N VAL A 53 -2.08 -20.11 6.90
CA VAL A 53 -3.24 -20.27 7.79
C VAL A 53 -4.18 -19.05 7.69
N ASN A 54 -5.49 -19.31 7.65
CA ASN A 54 -6.55 -18.30 7.65
C ASN A 54 -6.44 -17.26 6.51
N GLY A 55 -5.91 -17.65 5.35
CA GLY A 55 -5.75 -16.75 4.21
C GLY A 55 -4.64 -15.70 4.38
N MET A 56 -3.79 -15.85 5.39
CA MET A 56 -2.58 -15.03 5.52
C MET A 56 -1.52 -15.50 4.51
N PRO A 57 -0.68 -14.62 3.97
CA PRO A 57 0.43 -15.01 3.10
C PRO A 57 1.42 -15.96 3.81
N THR A 58 2.08 -16.84 3.07
CA THR A 58 3.29 -17.51 3.59
C THR A 58 4.45 -16.51 3.70
N LYS A 59 5.56 -16.92 4.31
CA LYS A 59 6.75 -16.07 4.41
C LYS A 59 7.29 -15.69 3.02
N GLU A 60 7.31 -16.66 2.11
CA GLU A 60 7.76 -16.47 0.73
C GLU A 60 6.87 -15.44 0.00
N GLU A 61 5.55 -15.51 0.19
CA GLU A 61 4.61 -14.53 -0.37
C GLU A 61 4.79 -13.14 0.26
N VAL A 62 5.08 -13.06 1.57
CA VAL A 62 5.38 -11.78 2.23
C VAL A 62 6.60 -11.11 1.59
N GLU A 63 7.67 -11.86 1.33
CA GLU A 63 8.89 -11.34 0.68
C GLU A 63 8.62 -10.89 -0.76
N ALA A 64 7.82 -11.64 -1.52
CA ALA A 64 7.42 -11.26 -2.88
C ALA A 64 6.57 -9.98 -2.89
N LEU A 65 5.61 -9.86 -1.96
CA LEU A 65 4.77 -8.67 -1.82
C LEU A 65 5.58 -7.45 -1.37
N ALA A 66 6.57 -7.62 -0.48
CA ALA A 66 7.47 -6.55 -0.07
C ALA A 66 8.27 -5.98 -1.25
N ARG A 67 8.85 -6.84 -2.11
CA ARG A 67 9.57 -6.41 -3.32
C ARG A 67 8.67 -5.66 -4.31
N MET A 68 7.40 -6.04 -4.40
CA MET A 68 6.41 -5.33 -5.21
C MET A 68 6.06 -3.96 -4.59
N GLU A 69 5.86 -3.90 -3.27
CA GLU A 69 5.64 -2.64 -2.53
C GLU A 69 6.82 -1.66 -2.72
N GLU A 70 8.06 -2.14 -2.69
CA GLU A 70 9.29 -1.37 -2.96
C GLU A 70 9.35 -0.74 -4.36
N ARG A 71 8.61 -1.30 -5.34
CA ARG A 71 8.51 -0.75 -6.70
C ARG A 71 7.35 0.23 -6.86
N ILE A 72 6.22 -0.06 -6.22
CA ILE A 72 5.01 0.77 -6.28
C ILE A 72 5.27 2.11 -5.57
N ALA A 73 5.87 2.09 -4.39
CA ALA A 73 6.08 3.29 -3.57
C ALA A 73 6.80 4.42 -4.32
N PRO A 74 8.02 4.24 -4.88
CA PRO A 74 8.73 5.33 -5.56
C PRO A 74 8.00 5.83 -6.81
N ALA A 75 7.27 4.97 -7.51
CA ALA A 75 6.50 5.36 -8.70
C ALA A 75 5.31 6.27 -8.34
N LEU A 76 4.65 6.01 -7.21
CA LEU A 76 3.51 6.82 -6.74
C LEU A 76 3.93 8.08 -5.98
N GLU A 77 5.04 8.01 -5.23
CA GLU A 77 5.50 9.10 -4.36
C GLU A 77 6.37 10.13 -5.11
N VAL A 78 6.63 9.91 -6.41
CA VAL A 78 7.34 10.85 -7.29
C VAL A 78 6.72 12.24 -7.20
N ASP A 79 7.55 13.28 -7.12
CA ASP A 79 7.14 14.68 -6.94
C ASP A 79 6.18 14.92 -5.75
N HIS A 80 6.22 14.06 -4.73
CA HIS A 80 5.29 14.06 -3.61
C HIS A 80 3.82 13.95 -4.06
N ASN A 81 3.55 13.12 -5.07
CA ASN A 81 2.20 12.91 -5.58
C ASN A 81 1.33 12.05 -4.64
N ALA A 82 1.92 11.06 -3.98
CA ALA A 82 1.21 10.19 -3.04
C ALA A 82 1.88 10.16 -1.67
N ILE A 83 1.10 9.79 -0.65
CA ILE A 83 1.57 9.42 0.68
C ILE A 83 0.97 8.08 1.04
N PHE A 84 1.81 7.12 1.43
CA PHE A 84 1.35 5.85 1.96
C PHE A 84 0.54 6.05 3.25
N LEU A 85 -0.69 5.54 3.24
CA LEU A 85 -1.63 5.62 4.36
C LEU A 85 -1.59 4.33 5.18
N ALA A 86 -1.83 3.20 4.54
CA ALA A 86 -1.90 1.93 5.24
C ALA A 86 -1.73 0.74 4.30
N ARG A 87 -1.42 -0.40 4.91
CA ARG A 87 -1.46 -1.71 4.28
C ARG A 87 -2.27 -2.66 5.14
N ILE A 88 -3.16 -3.41 4.51
CA ILE A 88 -4.03 -4.37 5.16
C ILE A 88 -3.75 -5.74 4.56
N THR A 89 -3.60 -6.76 5.40
CA THR A 89 -3.52 -8.16 4.96
C THR A 89 -4.64 -8.93 5.60
N ALA A 90 -5.54 -9.48 4.80
CA ALA A 90 -6.65 -10.31 5.25
C ALA A 90 -7.21 -11.09 4.07
N ARG A 91 -7.81 -12.27 4.32
CA ARG A 91 -8.61 -13.02 3.33
C ARG A 91 -7.91 -13.30 2.00
N GLY A 92 -6.61 -13.59 2.04
CA GLY A 92 -5.84 -13.85 0.82
C GLY A 92 -5.57 -12.60 -0.02
N GLU A 93 -5.77 -11.40 0.53
CA GLU A 93 -5.49 -10.13 -0.15
C GLU A 93 -4.54 -9.26 0.69
N ARG A 94 -3.65 -8.58 -0.02
CA ARG A 94 -2.82 -7.46 0.43
C ARG A 94 -3.38 -6.20 -0.20
N VAL A 95 -3.86 -5.27 0.62
CA VAL A 95 -4.37 -3.97 0.15
C VAL A 95 -3.40 -2.88 0.54
N LEU A 96 -2.98 -2.06 -0.42
CA LEU A 96 -2.21 -0.83 -0.18
C LEU A 96 -3.14 0.36 -0.34
N LEU A 97 -3.06 1.30 0.60
CA LEU A 97 -3.85 2.52 0.62
C LEU A 97 -2.93 3.73 0.57
N TYR A 98 -3.22 4.66 -0.33
CA TYR A 98 -2.50 5.92 -0.47
C TYR A 98 -3.48 7.10 -0.46
N ARG A 99 -3.00 8.24 0.04
CA ARG A 99 -3.60 9.56 -0.22
C ARG A 99 -2.86 10.16 -1.42
N VAL A 100 -3.60 10.68 -2.40
CA VAL A 100 -3.04 11.09 -3.70
C VAL A 100 -3.43 12.52 -4.03
N HIS A 101 -2.46 13.28 -4.54
CA HIS A 101 -2.62 14.65 -5.01
C HIS A 101 -3.22 14.69 -6.42
N ASP A 102 -2.54 14.08 -7.39
CA ASP A 102 -2.94 13.98 -8.78
C ASP A 102 -3.23 12.50 -9.14
N PRO A 103 -4.50 12.13 -9.33
CA PRO A 103 -4.89 10.75 -9.59
C PRO A 103 -4.51 10.29 -10.99
N GLU A 104 -4.41 11.19 -11.98
CA GLU A 104 -4.05 10.82 -13.36
C GLU A 104 -2.58 10.42 -13.42
N LYS A 105 -1.70 11.15 -12.72
CA LYS A 105 -0.29 10.74 -12.56
C LYS A 105 -0.14 9.41 -11.86
N ALA A 106 -0.98 9.14 -10.85
CA ALA A 106 -0.96 7.86 -10.14
C ALA A 106 -1.42 6.72 -11.05
N ASP A 107 -2.46 6.91 -11.85
CA ASP A 107 -2.90 5.93 -12.85
C ASP A 107 -1.81 5.67 -13.90
N GLU A 108 -1.23 6.72 -14.50
CA GLU A 108 -0.15 6.59 -15.49
C GLU A 108 1.02 5.76 -14.94
N ALA A 109 1.46 6.04 -13.71
CA ALA A 109 2.52 5.29 -13.05
C ALA A 109 2.14 3.81 -12.85
N LEU A 110 0.91 3.50 -12.45
CA LEU A 110 0.44 2.13 -12.28
C LEU A 110 0.32 1.39 -13.62
N GLN A 111 -0.19 2.04 -14.68
CA GLN A 111 -0.28 1.45 -16.02
C GLN A 111 1.12 1.10 -16.56
N LEU A 112 2.12 1.95 -16.31
CA LEU A 112 3.51 1.69 -16.68
C LEU A 112 4.09 0.48 -15.92
N LEU A 113 3.83 0.40 -14.61
CA LEU A 113 4.26 -0.73 -13.80
C LEU A 113 3.64 -2.06 -14.26
N ILE A 114 2.35 -2.06 -14.62
CA ILE A 114 1.64 -3.24 -15.13
C ILE A 114 2.15 -3.66 -16.51
N SER A 115 2.49 -2.70 -17.36
CA SER A 115 2.99 -2.96 -18.72
C SER A 115 4.43 -3.48 -18.75
N THR A 116 5.15 -3.37 -17.64
CA THR A 116 6.52 -3.86 -17.52
C THR A 116 6.50 -5.32 -17.04
N PRO A 117 7.01 -6.29 -17.83
CA PRO A 117 7.02 -7.69 -17.42
C PRO A 117 7.80 -7.86 -16.12
N ASP A 118 7.18 -8.54 -15.15
CA ASP A 118 7.68 -8.62 -13.79
C ASP A 118 7.85 -10.09 -13.36
N THR A 119 9.10 -10.49 -13.12
CA THR A 119 9.45 -11.84 -12.66
C THR A 119 9.31 -12.01 -11.14
N VAL A 120 8.98 -10.95 -10.40
CA VAL A 120 8.98 -10.96 -8.91
C VAL A 120 7.87 -11.84 -8.35
N ARG A 121 6.79 -12.07 -9.10
CA ARG A 121 5.61 -12.81 -8.64
C ARG A 121 5.13 -13.87 -9.62
N GLU A 122 6.01 -14.53 -10.39
CA GLU A 122 5.63 -15.70 -11.21
C GLU A 122 5.31 -16.92 -10.33
#